data_AF-A0A967JVW3-F1
#
_entry.id   AF-A0A967JVW3-F1
#
_cell.length_a   1.000
_cell.length_b   1.000
_cell.length_c   1.000
_cell.angle_alpha   90.00
_cell.angle_beta   90.00
_cell.angle_gamma   90.00
#
_symmetry.space_group_name_H-M   'P 1'
#
loop_
_entity.id
_entity.type
_entity.pdbx_description
1 polymer ?
#
loop_
_entity_poly.entity_id
_entity_poly.type
_entity_poly.pdbx_seq_one_letter_code
_entity_poly.pdbx_strand_id
1 'polypeptide(L)'
;MPVVDTLEVGVDADRPERFESDGRLMLQAANTERLQVVADVLAKSVVLDHYEQRVADAFDQVEPIAVDLQRFGSSRRRGRALLAHIGTTLLIQHMMVGRAEILESPEILWEHPEFERLYLRLRDEYDLRERQMAIERKLEVISRTAETELELLQNKRSLRVEWYIVILIVVEIVIMLYYEIFPHL
;
A
#
# COMPACT_ATOMS: atom_id res chain seq x y z
N MET A 1 5.01 -17.61 9.49
CA MET A 1 3.93 -18.38 10.16
C MET A 1 2.60 -17.79 9.71
N PRO A 2 1.51 -18.56 9.61
CA PRO A 2 0.20 -17.94 9.41
C PRO A 2 -0.06 -16.94 10.54
N VAL A 3 -0.57 -15.77 10.21
CA VAL A 3 -1.07 -14.83 11.21
C VAL A 3 -2.31 -15.47 11.83
N VAL A 4 -2.34 -15.56 13.15
CA VAL A 4 -3.46 -16.12 13.90
C VAL A 4 -3.81 -15.15 15.01
N ASP A 5 -5.09 -14.82 15.12
CA ASP A 5 -5.64 -14.02 16.20
C ASP A 5 -6.51 -14.92 17.09
N THR A 6 -6.48 -14.71 18.41
CA THR A 6 -7.18 -15.57 19.38
C THR A 6 -7.89 -14.73 20.42
N LEU A 7 -9.20 -14.91 20.53
CA LEU A 7 -10.05 -14.24 21.51
C LEU A 7 -10.65 -15.26 22.47
N GLU A 8 -10.45 -15.04 23.77
CA GLU A 8 -11.13 -15.79 24.81
C GLU A 8 -12.55 -15.24 25.02
N VAL A 9 -13.54 -16.12 24.95
CA VAL A 9 -14.97 -15.76 25.06
C VAL A 9 -15.59 -16.41 26.30
N GLY A 10 -16.13 -15.60 27.19
CA GLY A 10 -16.97 -16.02 28.30
C GLY A 10 -18.45 -15.83 27.99
N VAL A 11 -19.33 -16.67 28.55
CA VAL A 11 -20.78 -16.54 28.37
C VAL A 11 -21.45 -16.30 29.72
N ASP A 12 -22.16 -15.18 29.85
CA ASP A 12 -22.93 -14.80 31.03
C ASP A 12 -24.21 -14.08 30.60
N ALA A 13 -25.35 -14.76 30.77
CA ALA A 13 -26.66 -14.27 30.33
C ALA A 13 -27.15 -13.05 31.12
N ASP A 14 -26.65 -12.84 32.35
CA ASP A 14 -27.10 -11.76 33.24
C ASP A 14 -26.30 -10.47 33.06
N ARG A 15 -25.22 -10.49 32.27
CA ARG A 15 -24.34 -9.34 32.06
C ARG A 15 -24.43 -8.79 30.64
N PRO A 16 -24.38 -7.46 30.44
CA PRO A 16 -24.25 -6.89 29.11
C PRO A 16 -22.92 -7.30 28.48
N GLU A 17 -22.93 -7.45 27.16
CA GLU A 17 -21.72 -7.78 26.39
C GLU A 17 -20.65 -6.72 26.67
N ARG A 18 -19.42 -7.16 26.96
CA ARG A 18 -18.30 -6.25 27.25
C ARG A 18 -16.98 -6.98 27.14
N PHE A 19 -15.91 -6.21 26.96
CA PHE A 19 -14.58 -6.67 27.26
C PHE A 19 -14.32 -6.58 28.78
N GLU A 20 -13.72 -7.62 29.32
CA GLU A 20 -13.13 -7.59 30.66
C GLU A 20 -11.72 -6.99 30.61
N SER A 21 -11.22 -6.54 31.77
CA SER A 21 -9.92 -5.89 31.87
C SER A 21 -8.74 -6.81 31.52
N ASP A 22 -8.99 -8.12 31.39
CA ASP A 22 -8.03 -9.13 30.97
C ASP A 22 -8.12 -9.47 29.47
N GLY A 23 -8.95 -8.75 28.71
CA GLY A 23 -9.09 -8.91 27.26
C GLY A 23 -10.12 -9.98 26.83
N ARG A 24 -10.82 -10.62 27.77
CA ARG A 24 -11.88 -11.58 27.44
C ARG A 24 -13.16 -10.87 26.98
N LEU A 25 -13.78 -11.41 25.93
CA LEU A 25 -15.10 -10.96 25.50
C LEU A 25 -16.18 -11.72 26.26
N MET A 26 -16.98 -11.00 27.04
CA MET A 26 -18.19 -11.54 27.66
C MET A 26 -19.37 -11.39 26.71
N LEU A 27 -19.98 -12.52 26.34
CA LEU A 27 -21.20 -12.59 25.55
C LEU A 27 -22.40 -12.97 26.40
N GLN A 28 -23.57 -12.45 26.07
CA GLN A 28 -24.82 -12.86 26.72
C GLN A 28 -25.23 -14.29 26.35
N ALA A 29 -24.92 -14.70 25.13
CA ALA A 29 -25.19 -16.04 24.63
C ALA A 29 -24.18 -16.37 23.52
N ALA A 30 -23.85 -17.65 23.37
CA ALA A 30 -23.07 -18.15 22.24
C ALA A 30 -24.00 -18.63 21.11
N ASN A 31 -24.93 -17.78 20.67
CA ASN A 31 -25.73 -18.06 19.47
C ASN A 31 -24.91 -17.83 18.20
N THR A 32 -25.33 -18.49 17.13
CA THR A 32 -24.63 -18.47 15.83
C THR A 32 -24.41 -17.04 15.35
N GLU A 33 -25.40 -16.16 15.51
CA GLU A 33 -25.36 -14.81 14.99
C GLU A 33 -24.29 -13.95 15.70
N ARG A 34 -24.19 -14.04 17.04
CA ARG A 34 -23.13 -13.33 17.79
C ARG A 34 -21.75 -13.87 17.45
N LEU A 35 -21.62 -15.20 17.35
CA LEU A 35 -20.34 -15.81 17.00
C LEU A 35 -19.92 -15.43 15.58
N GLN A 36 -20.86 -15.27 14.65
CA GLN A 36 -20.60 -14.81 13.30
C GLN A 36 -20.08 -13.37 13.27
N VAL A 37 -20.64 -12.47 14.09
CA VAL A 37 -20.11 -11.09 14.24
C VAL A 37 -18.69 -11.10 14.81
N VAL A 38 -18.43 -11.91 15.84
CA VAL A 38 -17.08 -12.05 16.41
C VAL A 38 -16.10 -12.61 15.38
N ALA A 39 -16.50 -13.65 14.65
CA ALA A 39 -15.67 -14.27 13.62
C ALA A 39 -15.35 -13.30 12.47
N ASP A 40 -16.30 -12.46 12.06
CA ASP A 40 -16.09 -11.44 11.03
C ASP A 40 -15.01 -10.42 11.45
N VAL A 41 -15.10 -9.90 12.68
CA VAL A 41 -14.11 -8.95 13.22
C VAL A 41 -12.73 -9.61 13.32
N LEU A 42 -12.64 -10.83 13.85
CA LEU A 42 -11.36 -11.55 13.96
C LEU A 42 -10.76 -11.86 12.58
N ALA A 43 -11.58 -12.25 11.60
CA ALA A 43 -11.12 -12.47 10.23
C ALA A 43 -10.55 -11.19 9.63
N LYS A 44 -11.22 -10.04 9.85
CA LYS A 44 -10.73 -8.72 9.41
C LYS A 44 -9.43 -8.34 10.12
N SER A 45 -9.29 -8.60 11.42
CA SER A 45 -8.05 -8.38 12.19
C SER A 45 -6.86 -9.13 11.58
N VAL A 46 -7.02 -10.44 11.33
CA VAL A 46 -5.97 -11.28 10.72
C VAL A 46 -5.60 -10.82 9.31
N VAL A 47 -6.59 -10.40 8.52
CA VAL A 47 -6.35 -9.89 7.16
C VAL A 47 -5.60 -8.56 7.20
N LEU A 48 -5.94 -7.66 8.13
CA LEU A 48 -5.23 -6.39 8.32
C LEU A 48 -3.77 -6.62 8.73
N ASP A 49 -3.51 -7.52 9.69
CA ASP A 49 -2.15 -7.92 10.08
C ASP A 49 -1.33 -8.37 8.86
N HIS A 50 -1.92 -9.19 7.98
CA HIS A 50 -1.25 -9.64 6.78
C HIS A 50 -0.88 -8.48 5.84
N TYR A 51 -1.80 -7.52 5.66
CA TYR A 51 -1.52 -6.35 4.83
C TYR A 51 -0.50 -5.41 5.47
N GLU A 52 -0.54 -5.21 6.80
CA GLU A 52 0.44 -4.41 7.53
C GLU A 52 1.85 -4.95 7.33
N GLN A 53 2.04 -6.28 7.43
CA GLN A 53 3.32 -6.93 7.16
C GLN A 53 3.76 -6.72 5.71
N ARG A 54 2.87 -6.95 4.74
CA ARG A 54 3.21 -6.76 3.32
C ARG A 54 3.57 -5.33 2.97
N VAL A 55 2.92 -4.35 3.60
CA VAL A 55 3.25 -2.94 3.42
C VAL A 55 4.57 -2.61 4.11
N ALA A 56 4.83 -3.10 5.32
CA ALA A 56 6.11 -2.93 5.99
C ALA A 56 7.28 -3.48 5.15
N ASP A 57 7.16 -4.72 4.63
CA ASP A 57 8.16 -5.33 3.76
C ASP A 57 8.44 -4.51 2.50
N ALA A 58 7.40 -3.88 1.95
CA ALA A 58 7.55 -2.99 0.79
C ALA A 58 8.27 -1.69 1.16
N PHE A 59 8.01 -1.14 2.34
CA PHE A 59 8.71 0.05 2.86
C PHE A 59 10.20 -0.22 3.12
N ASP A 60 10.53 -1.32 3.81
CA ASP A 60 11.91 -1.69 4.15
C ASP A 60 12.78 -1.87 2.89
N GLN A 61 12.18 -2.31 1.79
CA GLN A 61 12.88 -2.45 0.50
C GLN A 61 13.04 -1.11 -0.25
N VAL A 62 12.12 -0.17 -0.06
CA VAL A 62 12.14 1.13 -0.73
C VAL A 62 13.08 2.11 -0.04
N GLU A 63 13.17 2.06 1.30
CA GLU A 63 14.04 2.93 2.11
C GLU A 63 15.49 3.01 1.61
N PRO A 64 16.23 1.89 1.40
CA PRO A 64 17.62 1.96 0.93
C PRO A 64 17.73 2.53 -0.49
N ILE A 65 16.75 2.28 -1.37
CA ILE A 65 16.75 2.83 -2.73
C ILE A 65 16.54 4.35 -2.69
N ALA A 66 15.66 4.84 -1.82
CA ALA A 66 15.43 6.26 -1.60
C ALA A 66 16.68 6.97 -1.04
N VAL A 67 17.33 6.36 -0.05
CA VAL A 67 18.59 6.86 0.54
C VAL A 67 19.71 6.89 -0.50
N ASP A 68 19.84 5.85 -1.32
CA ASP A 68 20.84 5.78 -2.40
C ASP A 68 20.56 6.78 -3.52
N LEU A 69 19.28 7.09 -3.81
CA LEU A 69 18.91 8.12 -4.76
C LEU A 69 19.31 9.51 -4.25
N GLN A 70 19.07 9.79 -2.97
CA GLN A 70 19.44 11.05 -2.32
C GLN A 70 20.96 11.25 -2.31
N ARG A 71 21.74 10.18 -2.05
CA ARG A 71 23.22 10.27 -1.93
C ARG A 71 23.95 10.30 -3.27
N PHE A 72 23.49 9.57 -4.28
CA PHE A 72 24.27 9.31 -5.50
C PHE A 72 23.57 9.73 -6.80
N GLY A 73 22.33 10.24 -6.73
CA GLY A 73 21.54 10.66 -7.89
C GLY A 73 20.94 9.51 -8.72
N SER A 74 19.93 9.83 -9.53
CA SER A 74 19.14 8.85 -10.28
C SER A 74 19.90 8.29 -11.50
N SER A 75 20.25 7.00 -11.43
CA SER A 75 20.78 6.18 -12.55
C SER A 75 19.67 5.34 -13.19
N ARG A 76 19.76 5.11 -14.51
CA ARG A 76 18.74 4.40 -15.31
C ARG A 76 18.39 2.99 -14.81
N ARG A 77 19.31 2.30 -14.15
CA ARG A 77 19.07 0.97 -13.55
C ARG A 77 18.31 1.07 -12.21
N ARG A 78 18.62 2.10 -11.41
CA ARG A 78 17.96 2.39 -10.11
C ARG A 78 16.53 2.90 -10.29
N GLY A 79 16.28 3.79 -11.25
CA GLY A 79 14.92 4.25 -11.55
C GLY A 79 13.99 3.13 -12.04
N ARG A 80 14.53 2.13 -12.74
CA ARG A 80 13.75 0.98 -13.21
C ARG A 80 13.43 -0.02 -12.10
N ALA A 81 14.31 -0.17 -11.11
CA ALA A 81 14.06 -0.95 -9.90
C ALA A 81 13.00 -0.28 -9.02
N LEU A 82 13.08 1.05 -8.87
CA LEU A 82 12.05 1.85 -8.18
C LEU A 82 10.68 1.64 -8.85
N LEU A 83 10.58 1.81 -10.18
CA LEU A 83 9.33 1.60 -10.94
C LEU A 83 8.74 0.19 -10.79
N ALA A 84 9.58 -0.84 -10.77
CA ALA A 84 9.12 -2.22 -10.60
C ALA A 84 8.50 -2.44 -9.21
N HIS A 85 9.11 -1.86 -8.17
CA HIS A 85 8.58 -1.92 -6.80
C HIS A 85 7.35 -1.06 -6.61
N ILE A 86 7.29 0.11 -7.25
CA ILE A 86 6.08 0.93 -7.34
C ILE A 86 4.94 0.12 -7.96
N GLY A 87 5.20 -0.58 -9.06
CA GLY A 87 4.22 -1.48 -9.67
C GLY A 87 3.76 -2.58 -8.71
N THR A 88 4.63 -3.05 -7.82
CA THR A 88 4.31 -4.04 -6.78
C THR A 88 3.45 -3.43 -5.67
N THR A 89 3.75 -2.20 -5.23
CA THR A 89 2.93 -1.45 -4.25
C THR A 89 1.56 -1.09 -4.80
N LEU A 90 1.48 -0.61 -6.05
CA LEU A 90 0.21 -0.38 -6.75
C LEU A 90 -0.62 -1.67 -6.86
N LEU A 91 0.04 -2.82 -7.07
CA LEU A 91 -0.62 -4.12 -7.04
C LEU A 91 -1.17 -4.45 -5.65
N ILE A 92 -0.44 -4.17 -4.56
CA ILE A 92 -0.91 -4.35 -3.18
C ILE A 92 -2.10 -3.44 -2.88
N GLN A 93 -2.01 -2.17 -3.28
CA GLN A 93 -3.10 -1.20 -3.15
C GLN A 93 -4.34 -1.65 -3.94
N HIS A 94 -4.16 -2.14 -5.18
CA HIS A 94 -5.25 -2.65 -5.99
C HIS A 94 -5.88 -3.93 -5.40
N MET A 95 -5.07 -4.82 -4.81
CA MET A 95 -5.57 -6.00 -4.09
C MET A 95 -6.36 -5.63 -2.83
N MET A 96 -5.93 -4.61 -2.08
CA MET A 96 -6.70 -4.08 -0.94
C MET A 96 -8.03 -3.46 -1.39
N VAL A 97 -8.03 -2.62 -2.43
CA VAL A 97 -9.25 -2.00 -2.98
C VAL A 97 -10.21 -3.05 -3.57
N GLY A 98 -9.67 -4.12 -4.17
CA GLY A 98 -10.47 -5.27 -4.63
C GLY A 98 -11.11 -6.08 -3.50
N ARG A 99 -10.68 -5.86 -2.25
CA ARG A 99 -11.23 -6.44 -1.02
C ARG A 99 -12.00 -5.38 -0.21
N ALA A 100 -12.75 -4.51 -0.89
CA ALA A 100 -13.60 -3.48 -0.29
C ALA A 100 -14.57 -4.02 0.80
N GLU A 101 -14.80 -5.33 0.85
CA GLU A 101 -15.47 -6.06 1.94
C GLU A 101 -14.90 -5.77 3.35
N ILE A 102 -13.64 -5.34 3.48
CA ILE A 102 -13.05 -5.06 4.81
C ILE A 102 -13.72 -3.82 5.46
N LEU A 103 -14.15 -2.84 4.66
CA LEU A 103 -14.80 -1.60 5.13
C LEU A 103 -16.29 -1.76 5.43
N GLU A 104 -16.92 -2.78 4.86
CA GLU A 104 -18.36 -2.93 4.96
C GLU A 104 -18.76 -3.54 6.31
N SER A 105 -19.85 -3.03 6.84
CA SER A 105 -20.55 -3.65 7.96
C SER A 105 -20.86 -5.11 7.62
N PRO A 106 -20.66 -6.06 8.55
CA PRO A 106 -20.99 -7.47 8.33
C PRO A 106 -22.40 -7.62 7.77
N GLU A 107 -22.59 -8.49 6.77
CA GLU A 107 -23.92 -8.66 6.15
C GLU A 107 -25.01 -9.05 7.15
N ILE A 108 -24.62 -9.79 8.21
CA ILE A 108 -25.54 -10.18 9.28
C ILE A 108 -26.18 -8.98 9.99
N LEU A 109 -25.55 -7.79 9.96
CA LEU A 109 -26.14 -6.58 10.54
C LEU A 109 -27.33 -6.04 9.74
N TRP A 110 -27.49 -6.42 8.46
CA TRP A 110 -28.68 -6.06 7.68
C TRP A 110 -29.91 -6.81 8.18
N GLU A 111 -29.74 -8.08 8.56
CA GLU A 111 -30.82 -8.93 9.08
C GLU A 111 -31.01 -8.77 10.59
N HIS A 112 -29.91 -8.53 11.31
CA HIS A 112 -29.85 -8.45 12.76
C HIS A 112 -29.15 -7.16 13.26
N PRO A 113 -29.81 -6.00 13.13
CA PRO A 113 -29.25 -4.72 13.55
C PRO A 113 -28.97 -4.64 15.06
N GLU A 114 -29.59 -5.51 15.88
CA GLU A 114 -29.33 -5.61 17.32
C GLU A 114 -27.85 -5.91 17.66
N PHE A 115 -27.10 -6.54 16.75
CA PHE A 115 -25.68 -6.84 16.94
C PHE A 115 -24.75 -5.68 16.54
N GLU A 116 -25.28 -4.55 16.08
CA GLU A 116 -24.46 -3.39 15.69
C GLU A 116 -23.59 -2.90 16.86
N ARG A 117 -24.13 -2.88 18.09
CA ARG A 117 -23.35 -2.46 19.28
C ARG A 117 -22.19 -3.42 19.58
N LEU A 118 -22.40 -4.71 19.39
CA LEU A 118 -21.36 -5.73 19.56
C LEU A 118 -20.27 -5.52 18.52
N TYR A 119 -20.67 -5.38 17.25
CA TYR A 119 -19.77 -5.14 16.13
C TYR A 119 -18.93 -3.87 16.33
N LEU A 120 -19.56 -2.74 16.67
CA LEU A 120 -18.85 -1.47 16.85
C LEU A 120 -17.82 -1.57 17.99
N ARG A 121 -18.16 -2.20 19.12
CA ARG A 121 -17.21 -2.41 20.22
C ARG A 121 -16.04 -3.31 19.82
N LEU A 122 -16.33 -4.42 19.16
CA LEU A 122 -15.29 -5.33 18.67
C LEU A 122 -14.38 -4.62 17.66
N ARG A 123 -14.96 -3.89 16.71
CA ARG A 123 -14.20 -3.14 15.70
C ARG A 123 -13.28 -2.11 16.34
N ASP A 124 -13.78 -1.40 17.35
CA ASP A 124 -13.03 -0.36 18.06
C ASP A 124 -11.95 -0.98 18.97
N GLU A 125 -12.23 -2.10 19.65
CA GLU A 125 -11.24 -2.82 20.48
C GLU A 125 -10.06 -3.34 19.65
N TYR A 126 -10.33 -3.80 18.42
CA TYR A 126 -9.29 -4.28 17.50
C TYR A 126 -8.69 -3.16 16.61
N ASP A 127 -9.04 -1.91 16.85
CA ASP A 127 -8.58 -0.72 16.11
C ASP A 127 -8.71 -0.88 14.58
N LEU A 128 -9.71 -1.64 14.10
CA LEU A 128 -9.74 -2.11 12.71
C LEU A 128 -9.73 -0.93 11.72
N ARG A 129 -10.42 0.17 12.08
CA ARG A 129 -10.55 1.35 11.22
C ARG A 129 -9.26 2.17 11.20
N GLU A 130 -8.66 2.40 12.35
CA GLU A 130 -7.42 3.14 12.54
C GLU A 130 -6.27 2.45 11.82
N ARG A 131 -6.15 1.14 12.00
CA ARG A 131 -5.16 0.28 11.35
C ARG A 131 -5.29 0.35 9.84
N GLN A 132 -6.50 0.19 9.32
CA GLN A 132 -6.74 0.32 7.89
C GLN A 132 -6.34 1.71 7.35
N MET A 133 -6.76 2.80 8.00
CA MET A 133 -6.40 4.16 7.59
C MET A 133 -4.87 4.37 7.60
N ALA A 134 -4.17 3.78 8.57
CA ALA A 134 -2.71 3.85 8.64
C ALA A 134 -2.05 3.14 7.45
N ILE A 135 -2.56 1.96 7.06
CA ILE A 135 -2.08 1.23 5.87
C ILE A 135 -2.33 2.05 4.59
N GLU A 136 -3.53 2.59 4.42
CA GLU A 136 -3.89 3.41 3.25
C GLU A 136 -2.98 4.64 3.13
N ARG A 137 -2.73 5.35 4.24
CA ARG A 137 -1.85 6.52 4.25
C ARG A 137 -0.40 6.15 3.94
N LYS A 138 0.09 5.03 4.46
CA LYS A 138 1.41 4.48 4.15
C LYS A 138 1.53 4.19 2.64
N LEU A 139 0.53 3.53 2.06
CA LEU A 139 0.50 3.26 0.62
C LEU A 139 0.44 4.54 -0.22
N GLU A 140 -0.35 5.54 0.18
CA GLU A 140 -0.42 6.83 -0.51
C GLU A 140 0.94 7.53 -0.55
N VAL A 141 1.69 7.52 0.56
CA VAL A 141 3.04 8.11 0.61
C VAL A 141 3.99 7.42 -0.37
N ILE A 142 3.95 6.08 -0.47
CA ILE A 142 4.74 5.36 -1.47
C ILE A 142 4.31 5.79 -2.88
N SER A 143 3.00 5.82 -3.17
CA SER A 143 2.48 6.16 -4.50
C SER A 143 2.83 7.59 -4.93
N ARG A 144 2.74 8.58 -4.03
CA ARG A 144 3.10 9.98 -4.35
C ARG A 144 4.60 10.15 -4.59
N THR A 145 5.43 9.48 -3.79
CA THR A 145 6.89 9.49 -3.95
C THR A 145 7.28 8.86 -5.30
N ALA A 146 6.56 7.81 -5.68
CA ALA A 146 6.73 7.09 -6.94
C ALA A 146 6.41 7.92 -8.19
N GLU A 147 5.27 8.62 -8.19
CA GLU A 147 4.84 9.46 -9.30
C GLU A 147 5.83 10.62 -9.55
N THR A 148 6.28 11.26 -8.47
CA THR A 148 7.24 12.37 -8.55
C THR A 148 8.58 11.92 -9.15
N GLU A 149 9.08 10.74 -8.78
CA GLU A 149 10.32 10.18 -9.33
C GLU A 149 10.16 9.72 -10.80
N LEU A 150 8.98 9.22 -11.18
CA LEU A 150 8.68 8.85 -12.57
C LEU A 150 8.71 10.08 -13.49
N GLU A 151 8.14 11.21 -13.05
CA GLU A 151 8.19 12.48 -13.78
C GLU A 151 9.64 12.96 -13.97
N LEU A 152 10.48 12.86 -12.94
CA LEU A 152 11.90 13.22 -13.04
C LEU A 152 12.69 12.30 -13.99
N LEU A 153 12.38 11.00 -14.02
CA LEU A 153 12.97 10.04 -14.96
C LEU A 153 12.54 10.29 -16.42
N GLN A 154 11.28 10.71 -16.64
CA GLN A 154 10.80 11.10 -17.95
C GLN A 154 11.47 12.38 -18.44
N ASN A 155 11.69 13.35 -17.55
CA ASN A 155 12.29 14.65 -17.92
C ASN A 155 13.75 14.51 -18.41
N LYS A 156 14.53 13.57 -17.85
CA LYS A 156 15.89 13.23 -18.35
C LYS A 156 15.90 12.59 -19.76
N ARG A 157 14.76 12.12 -20.27
CA ARG A 157 14.65 11.57 -21.62
C ARG A 157 14.58 12.69 -22.66
N SER A 158 13.95 13.81 -22.33
CA SER A 158 13.83 15.00 -23.19
C SER A 158 15.20 15.59 -23.54
N LEU A 159 16.06 15.80 -22.54
CA LEU A 159 17.39 16.40 -22.71
C LEU A 159 18.34 15.59 -23.62
N ARG A 160 18.19 14.26 -23.71
CA ARG A 160 19.06 13.45 -24.57
C ARG A 160 18.73 13.58 -26.05
N VAL A 161 17.44 13.73 -26.39
CA VAL A 161 17.02 13.92 -27.78
C VAL A 161 17.51 15.27 -28.29
N GLU A 162 17.44 16.30 -27.45
CA GLU A 162 17.97 17.62 -27.76
C GLU A 162 19.48 17.58 -28.08
N TRP A 163 20.28 16.90 -27.26
CA TRP A 163 21.72 16.74 -27.54
C TRP A 163 22.02 15.97 -28.82
N TYR A 164 21.22 14.96 -29.20
CA TYR A 164 21.39 14.28 -30.49
C TYR A 164 21.14 15.22 -31.66
N ILE A 165 20.12 16.09 -31.58
CA ILE A 165 19.82 17.10 -32.60
C ILE A 165 20.98 18.09 -32.72
N VAL A 166 21.50 18.60 -31.59
CA VAL A 166 22.65 19.52 -31.58
C VAL A 166 23.90 18.87 -32.19
N ILE A 167 24.22 17.63 -31.81
CA ILE A 167 25.37 16.90 -32.37
C ILE A 167 25.19 16.67 -33.88
N LEU A 168 23.99 16.30 -34.34
CA LEU A 168 23.71 16.11 -35.77
C LEU A 168 23.93 17.39 -36.58
N ILE A 169 23.44 18.53 -36.09
CA ILE A 169 23.65 19.84 -36.74
C ILE A 169 25.14 20.20 -36.79
N VAL A 170 25.87 20.00 -35.67
CA VAL A 170 27.32 20.30 -35.63
C VAL A 170 28.09 19.42 -36.62
N VAL A 171 27.78 18.12 -36.70
CA VAL A 171 28.41 17.21 -37.65
C VAL A 171 28.13 17.64 -39.10
N GLU A 172 26.90 18.02 -39.41
CA GLU A 172 26.52 18.48 -40.75
C GLU A 172 27.26 19.77 -41.14
N ILE A 173 27.36 20.74 -40.22
CA ILE A 173 28.13 21.97 -40.45
C ILE A 173 29.61 21.65 -40.70
N VAL A 174 30.20 20.75 -39.90
CA VAL A 174 31.61 20.35 -40.08
C VAL A 174 31.83 19.67 -41.42
N ILE A 175 30.94 18.78 -41.84
CA ILE A 175 31.00 18.11 -43.14
C ILE A 175 30.89 19.14 -44.27
N MET A 176 29.94 20.08 -44.17
CA MET A 176 29.74 21.13 -45.17
C MET A 176 30.99 22.03 -45.31
N LEU A 177 31.56 22.46 -44.18
CA LEU A 177 32.80 23.26 -44.16
C LEU A 177 33.99 22.48 -44.70
N TYR A 178 34.08 21.18 -44.39
CA TYR A 178 35.16 20.33 -44.92
C TYR A 178 35.08 20.23 -46.46
N TYR A 179 33.89 20.01 -47.02
CA TYR A 179 33.68 20.00 -48.48
C TYR A 179 34.00 21.35 -49.13
N GLU A 180 33.67 22.46 -48.46
CA GLU A 180 33.92 23.80 -48.98
C GLU A 180 35.41 24.18 -48.94
N ILE A 181 36.15 23.73 -47.91
CA ILE A 181 37.58 24.02 -47.72
C ILE A 181 38.46 23.07 -48.55
N PHE A 182 38.04 21.82 -48.76
CA PHE A 182 38.76 20.82 -49.56
C PHE A 182 37.95 20.39 -50.81
N PRO A 183 37.67 21.30 -51.76
CA PRO A 183 36.84 20.97 -52.92
C PRO A 183 37.53 20.06 -53.95
N HIS A 184 38.83 19.75 -53.80
CA HIS A 184 39.66 19.13 -54.84
C HIS A 184 40.63 18.02 -54.34
N LEU A 185 40.28 17.31 -53.26
CA LEU A 185 40.95 16.06 -52.87
C LEU A 185 40.04 14.86 -53.12
#